data_AF-A0A9X2AZX9-F1
#
_entry.id   AF-A0A9X2AZX9-F1
#
_cell.length_a   1.000
_cell.length_b   1.000
_cell.length_c   1.000
_cell.angle_alpha   90.00
_cell.angle_beta   90.00
_cell.angle_gamma   90.00
#
_symmetry.space_group_name_H-M   'P 1'
#
loop_
_entity.id
_entity.type
_entity.pdbx_description
1 polymer ?
#
loop_
_entity_poly.entity_id
_entity_poly.type
_entity_poly.pdbx_seq_one_letter_code
_entity_poly.pdbx_strand_id
1 'polypeptide(L)'
;MATLSSLKTVVETETLMKGTFPSSVSDLGVSPSAAIGTLSLAPLSGTAGAGKIIMEFVYATPQNKTKKMALQRDGEGSWKCIATHAVSDKDLLPKSCTAAQTIP
;
A
#
# COMPACT_ATOMS: atom_id res chain seq x y z
N MET A 1 3.88 8.00 4.15
CA MET A 1 2.40 8.06 4.13
C MET A 1 1.86 8.87 2.95
N ALA A 2 2.33 10.10 2.73
CA ALA A 2 1.83 10.98 1.67
C ALA A 2 1.70 10.31 0.28
N THR A 3 2.73 9.59 -0.17
CA THR A 3 2.73 8.87 -1.46
C THR A 3 1.65 7.78 -1.56
N LEU A 4 1.41 7.03 -0.49
CA LEU A 4 0.37 6.00 -0.50
C LEU A 4 -1.02 6.64 -0.44
N SER A 5 -1.22 7.68 0.37
CA SER A 5 -2.51 8.37 0.47
C SER A 5 -2.93 9.06 -0.82
N SER A 6 -1.99 9.57 -1.63
CA SER A 6 -2.33 10.17 -2.93
C SER A 6 -2.82 9.13 -3.96
N LEU A 7 -2.34 7.88 -3.87
CA LEU A 7 -2.76 6.80 -4.77
C LEU A 7 -4.14 6.24 -4.42
N LYS A 8 -4.62 6.46 -3.19
CA LYS A 8 -5.93 5.99 -2.74
C LYS A 8 -7.05 6.42 -3.68
N THR A 9 -7.11 7.71 -4.02
CA THR A 9 -8.16 8.25 -4.90
C THR A 9 -8.09 7.69 -6.31
N VAL A 10 -6.87 7.52 -6.85
CA VAL A 10 -6.68 6.95 -8.20
C VAL A 10 -7.15 5.50 -8.24
N VAL A 11 -6.79 4.72 -7.21
CA VAL A 11 -7.25 3.33 -7.08
C VAL A 11 -8.76 3.22 -6.92
N GLU A 12 -9.39 4.12 -6.16
CA GLU A 12 -10.87 4.16 -6.07
C GLU A 12 -11.50 4.41 -7.44
N THR A 13 -11.02 5.41 -8.18
CA THR A 13 -11.54 5.71 -9.52
C THR A 13 -11.39 4.52 -10.46
N GLU A 14 -10.21 3.90 -10.52
CA GLU A 14 -9.97 2.71 -11.35
C GLU A 14 -10.87 1.53 -10.94
N THR A 15 -11.03 1.31 -9.63
CA THR A 15 -11.86 0.22 -9.11
C THR A 15 -13.34 0.44 -9.42
N LEU A 16 -13.82 1.68 -9.37
CA LEU A 16 -15.20 2.03 -9.74
C LEU A 16 -15.43 1.89 -11.25
N MET A 17 -14.45 2.24 -12.08
CA MET A 17 -14.58 2.14 -13.54
C MET A 17 -14.49 0.71 -14.06
N LYS A 18 -13.61 -0.11 -13.48
CA LYS A 18 -13.32 -1.48 -13.97
C LYS A 18 -13.97 -2.57 -13.13
N GLY A 19 -14.60 -2.22 -12.01
CA GLY A 19 -15.19 -3.16 -11.05
C GLY A 19 -14.18 -4.06 -10.33
N THR A 20 -12.88 -3.85 -10.52
CA THR A 20 -11.80 -4.71 -10.00
C THR A 20 -10.64 -3.87 -9.48
N PHE A 21 -9.93 -4.39 -8.49
CA PHE A 21 -8.76 -3.70 -7.95
C PHE A 21 -7.65 -3.71 -9.00
N PRO A 22 -6.96 -2.58 -9.25
CA PRO A 22 -5.93 -2.50 -10.27
C PRO A 22 -4.77 -3.46 -9.99
N SER A 23 -4.32 -4.16 -11.03
CA SER A 23 -3.27 -5.17 -10.94
C SER A 23 -1.87 -4.62 -11.24
N SER A 24 -1.76 -3.47 -11.92
CA SER A 24 -0.48 -2.86 -12.24
C SER A 24 -0.41 -1.41 -11.76
N VAL A 25 0.76 -1.00 -11.27
CA VAL A 25 1.04 0.39 -10.89
C VAL A 25 0.93 1.33 -12.10
N SER A 26 1.22 0.82 -13.31
CA SER A 26 1.04 1.58 -14.55
C SER A 26 -0.41 1.96 -14.82
N ASP A 27 -1.37 1.17 -14.32
CA ASP A 27 -2.81 1.47 -14.45
C ASP A 27 -3.20 2.74 -13.68
N LEU A 28 -2.38 3.13 -12.71
CA LEU A 28 -2.56 4.36 -11.91
C LEU A 28 -1.84 5.57 -12.53
N GLY A 29 -1.16 5.40 -13.67
CA GLY A 29 -0.38 6.47 -14.30
C GLY A 29 0.86 6.88 -13.49
N VAL A 30 1.37 6.01 -12.61
CA VAL A 30 2.56 6.30 -11.80
C VAL A 30 3.68 5.29 -12.05
N SER A 31 4.91 5.70 -11.74
CA SER A 31 6.07 4.82 -11.82
C SER A 31 6.08 3.82 -10.64
N PRO A 32 6.41 2.53 -10.88
CA PRO A 32 6.68 1.57 -9.81
C PRO A 32 7.93 1.92 -8.99
N SER A 33 8.81 2.80 -9.51
CA SER A 33 9.95 3.33 -8.77
C SER A 33 9.59 4.69 -8.16
N ALA A 34 9.73 4.79 -6.84
CA ALA A 34 9.57 6.01 -6.07
C ALA A 34 10.89 6.40 -5.40
N ALA A 35 11.02 7.67 -5.01
CA ALA A 35 12.25 8.20 -4.41
C ALA A 35 12.72 7.45 -3.15
N ILE A 36 11.78 6.84 -2.42
CA ILE A 36 12.04 6.14 -1.15
C ILE A 36 12.04 4.60 -1.31
N GLY A 37 11.70 4.08 -2.49
CA GLY A 37 11.58 2.64 -2.71
C GLY A 37 10.67 2.25 -3.86
N THR A 38 10.04 1.09 -3.76
CA THR A 38 9.24 0.51 -4.85
C THR A 38 7.76 0.45 -4.48
N LEU A 39 6.92 0.78 -5.45
CA LEU A 39 5.47 0.67 -5.41
C LEU A 39 5.05 -0.63 -6.10
N SER A 40 4.11 -1.33 -5.50
CA SER A 40 3.44 -2.49 -6.10
C SER A 40 1.97 -2.55 -5.71
N LEU A 41 1.18 -3.27 -6.51
CA LEU A 41 -0.22 -3.56 -6.23
C LEU A 41 -0.38 -5.06 -6.01
N ALA A 42 -1.22 -5.42 -5.04
CA ALA A 42 -1.58 -6.81 -4.76
C ALA A 42 -3.11 -6.91 -4.64
N PRO A 43 -3.82 -7.17 -5.76
CA PRO A 43 -5.25 -7.51 -5.73
C PRO A 43 -5.50 -8.71 -4.80
N LEU A 44 -6.61 -8.69 -4.07
CA LEU A 44 -7.02 -9.82 -3.23
C LEU A 44 -7.89 -10.77 -4.05
N SER A 45 -7.53 -12.05 -4.09
CA SER A 45 -8.32 -13.07 -4.76
C SER A 45 -9.69 -13.24 -4.10
N GLY A 46 -10.73 -13.46 -4.90
CA GLY A 46 -12.08 -13.75 -4.41
C GLY A 46 -12.88 -12.57 -3.89
N THR A 47 -12.36 -11.34 -3.94
CA THR A 47 -13.12 -10.12 -3.60
C THR A 47 -12.84 -9.02 -4.60
N ALA A 48 -13.77 -8.80 -5.53
CA ALA A 48 -13.65 -7.76 -6.53
C ALA A 48 -13.46 -6.39 -5.85
N GLY A 49 -12.47 -5.63 -6.31
CA GLY A 49 -12.14 -4.32 -5.75
C GLY A 49 -11.36 -4.33 -4.43
N ALA A 50 -11.07 -5.49 -3.83
CA ALA A 50 -10.18 -5.55 -2.66
C ALA A 50 -8.73 -5.74 -3.09
N GLY A 51 -7.80 -5.15 -2.33
CA GLY A 51 -6.38 -5.24 -2.64
C GLY A 51 -5.50 -4.37 -1.77
N LYS A 52 -4.21 -4.34 -2.08
CA LYS A 52 -3.22 -3.56 -1.35
C LYS A 52 -2.40 -2.70 -2.31
N ILE A 53 -2.18 -1.44 -1.92
CA ILE A 53 -1.13 -0.59 -2.46
C ILE A 53 0.06 -0.73 -1.53
N ILE A 54 1.21 -1.20 -2.01
CA ILE A 54 2.36 -1.54 -1.19
C ILE A 54 3.52 -0.62 -1.56
N MET A 55 4.18 -0.07 -0.55
CA MET A 55 5.46 0.62 -0.64
C MET A 55 6.50 -0.21 0.11
N GLU A 56 7.53 -0.68 -0.60
CA GLU A 56 8.72 -1.26 0.02
C GLU A 56 9.82 -0.22 0.07
N PHE A 57 10.37 0.03 1.26
CA PHE A 57 11.41 1.02 1.47
C PHE A 57 12.79 0.46 1.08
N VAL A 58 13.29 0.88 -0.08
CA VAL A 58 14.63 0.48 -0.59
C VAL A 58 15.67 1.54 -0.25
N TYR A 59 15.31 2.82 -0.38
CA TYR A 59 16.17 3.97 -0.14
C TYR A 59 15.75 4.69 1.15
N ALA A 60 15.92 4.02 2.28
CA ALA A 60 15.52 4.53 3.59
C ALA A 60 16.63 4.37 4.64
N THR A 61 16.39 4.94 5.83
CA THR A 61 17.27 4.73 6.99
C THR A 61 17.41 3.23 7.29
N PRO A 62 18.53 2.78 7.91
CA PRO A 62 18.76 1.36 8.18
C PRO A 62 17.60 0.65 8.90
N GLN A 63 16.89 1.38 9.77
CA GLN A 63 15.73 0.88 10.52
C GLN A 63 14.49 0.66 9.65
N ASN A 64 14.37 1.37 8.53
CA ASN A 64 13.25 1.31 7.61
C ASN A 64 13.55 0.54 6.32
N LYS A 65 14.83 0.29 6.01
CA LYS A 65 15.23 -0.49 4.84
C LYS A 65 14.57 -1.87 4.88
N THR A 66 14.06 -2.32 3.75
CA THR A 66 13.29 -3.57 3.54
C THR A 66 11.95 -3.66 4.29
N LYS A 67 11.56 -2.63 5.04
CA LYS A 67 10.22 -2.56 5.61
C LYS A 67 9.22 -2.25 4.50
N LYS A 68 7.99 -2.72 4.70
CA LYS A 68 6.86 -2.47 3.81
C LYS A 68 5.79 -1.72 4.56
N MET A 69 5.12 -0.83 3.85
CA MET A 69 3.85 -0.23 4.26
C MET A 69 2.82 -0.51 3.19
N ALA A 70 1.58 -0.76 3.58
CA ALA A 70 0.49 -0.93 2.64
C ALA A 70 -0.77 -0.21 3.07
N LEU A 71 -1.48 0.32 2.09
CA LEU A 71 -2.88 0.66 2.21
C LEU A 71 -3.69 -0.50 1.68
N GLN A 72 -4.45 -1.15 2.56
CA GLN A 72 -5.34 -2.23 2.20
C GLN A 72 -6.77 -1.70 2.06
N ARG A 73 -7.35 -1.93 0.89
CA ARG A 73 -8.77 -1.73 0.58
C ARG A 73 -9.50 -3.06 0.74
N ASP A 74 -10.65 -3.06 1.41
CA ASP A 74 -11.55 -4.22 1.43
C ASP A 74 -12.62 -4.13 0.31
N GLY A 75 -13.50 -5.14 0.23
CA GLY A 75 -14.56 -5.19 -0.77
C GLY A 75 -15.61 -4.09 -0.61
N GLU A 76 -15.71 -3.49 0.58
CA GLU A 76 -16.66 -2.43 0.91
C GLU A 76 -16.08 -1.03 0.65
N GLY A 77 -14.80 -0.94 0.25
CA GLY A 77 -14.11 0.33 0.00
C GLY A 77 -13.55 0.99 1.27
N SER A 78 -13.53 0.28 2.40
CA SER A 78 -12.84 0.76 3.59
C SER A 78 -11.33 0.52 3.48
N TRP A 79 -10.56 1.40 4.12
CA TRP A 79 -9.10 1.41 4.04
C TRP A 79 -8.45 1.27 5.40
N LYS A 80 -7.43 0.43 5.47
CA LYS A 80 -6.53 0.34 6.63
C LYS A 80 -5.08 0.45 6.19
N CYS A 81 -4.27 1.10 7.02
CA CYS A 81 -2.82 1.09 6.83
C CYS A 81 -2.18 0.00 7.69
N ILE A 82 -1.33 -0.80 7.06
CA ILE A 82 -0.54 -1.85 7.71
C ILE A 82 0.94 -1.68 7.38
N ALA A 83 1.84 -2.15 8.24
CA ALA A 83 3.28 -2.04 8.04
C ALA A 83 4.03 -3.23 8.66
N THR A 84 5.19 -3.60 8.11
CA THR A 84 6.00 -4.73 8.61
C THR A 84 7.00 -4.35 9.71
N HIS A 85 6.91 -3.13 10.23
CA HIS A 85 7.62 -2.75 11.44
C HIS A 85 7.15 -3.60 12.62
N ALA A 86 8.07 -3.91 13.55
CA ALA A 86 7.68 -4.61 14.76
C ALA A 86 6.79 -3.69 15.62
N VAL A 87 5.97 -4.29 16.49
CA VAL A 87 5.15 -3.52 17.44
C VAL A 87 6.03 -2.64 18.35
N SER A 88 7.25 -3.09 18.64
CA SER A 88 8.27 -2.34 19.38
C SER A 88 8.74 -1.06 18.66
N ASP A 89 8.55 -0.97 17.34
CA ASP A 89 8.99 0.14 16.50
C ASP A 89 7.85 1.14 16.22
N LYS A 90 6.82 1.17 17.08
CA LYS A 90 5.62 2.02 16.95
C LYS A 90 5.91 3.50 16.70
N ASP A 91 7.06 4.00 17.17
CA ASP A 91 7.43 5.41 17.04
C ASP A 91 7.95 5.74 15.62
N LEU A 92 8.32 4.73 14.83
CA LEU A 92 8.64 4.84 13.41
C LEU A 92 7.40 4.69 12.51
N LEU A 93 6.29 4.21 13.08
CA LEU A 93 5.03 4.02 12.36
C LEU A 93 4.20 5.30 12.35
N PRO A 94 3.64 5.71 11.19
CA PRO A 94 2.60 6.73 11.19
C PRO A 94 1.43 6.28 12.08
N LYS A 95 0.87 7.21 12.85
CA LYS A 95 -0.22 6.93 13.82
C LYS A 95 -1.43 6.21 13.21
N SER A 96 -1.67 6.38 11.92
CA SER A 96 -2.77 5.76 11.19
C SER A 96 -2.50 4.31 10.76
N CYS A 97 -1.31 3.76 11.04
CA CYS A 97 -0.86 2.47 10.58
C CYS A 97 -0.68 1.50 11.75
N THR A 98 -1.01 0.24 11.50
CA THR A 98 -0.86 -0.86 12.47
C THR A 98 0.23 -1.81 12.01
N ALA A 99 0.94 -2.42 12.97
CA ALA A 99 1.89 -3.48 12.65
C ALA A 99 1.13 -4.70 12.12
N ALA A 100 1.62 -5.28 11.02
CA ALA A 100 1.12 -6.51 10.43
C ALA A 100 2.28 -7.49 10.25
N GLN A 101 2.02 -8.77 10.55
CA GLN A 101 3.07 -9.78 10.49
C GLN A 101 3.54 -10.05 9.06
N THR A 102 2.69 -9.86 8.05
CA THR A 102 3.05 -10.09 6.64
C THR A 102 2.37 -9.12 5.67
N ILE A 103 3.16 -8.55 4.76
CA ILE A 103 2.71 -7.87 3.54
C ILE A 103 3.38 -8.60 2.37
N PRO A 104 2.60 -9.28 1.50
CA PRO A 104 3.17 -10.02 0.37
C PRO A 104 4.00 -9.11 -0.54
#